data_AF-A0A3N9P268-F1
#
_entry.id   AF-A0A3N9P268-F1
#
_cell.length_a   1.000
_cell.length_b   1.000
_cell.length_c   1.000
_cell.angle_alpha   90.00
_cell.angle_beta   90.00
_cell.angle_gamma   90.00
#
_symmetry.space_group_name_H-M   'P 1'
#
loop_
_entity.id
_entity.type
_entity.pdbx_description
1 polymer ?
#
loop_
_entity_poly.entity_id
_entity_poly.type
_entity_poly.pdbx_seq_one_letter_code
_entity_poly.pdbx_strand_id
1 'polypeptide(L)'
;MRALDDLVRSGKVRYIGCSNLQGWQMMKVSGISRQLGLHAFQTAQSYYSLAGRDIERDIIPVLQDQKMGLLVWSPLAGGFLSGKYTRDNQGGADDRRNKFDFPPVDREKGYVLIDVLQEIAKARETSVARIALAWLLNQPAVTSVIVGAKRPDQLRDNLGASGIVLNEEELSRLDQVSRLQPEYPLWNPAVYLEDR
;
A
#
# COMPACT_ATOMS: atom_id res chain seq x y z
N MET A 1 -15.11 -13.09 16.49
CA MET A 1 -14.34 -14.26 15.99
C MET A 1 -15.18 -15.51 15.83
N ARG A 2 -15.95 -15.99 16.83
CA ARG A 2 -16.77 -17.22 16.69
C ARG A 2 -17.63 -17.26 15.42
N ALA A 3 -18.38 -16.18 15.12
CA ALA A 3 -19.17 -16.11 13.90
C ALA A 3 -18.36 -16.32 12.60
N LEU A 4 -17.13 -15.79 12.52
CA LEU A 4 -16.25 -16.00 11.37
C LEU A 4 -15.70 -17.43 11.34
N ASP A 5 -15.35 -17.98 12.50
CA ASP A 5 -14.91 -19.36 12.66
C ASP A 5 -15.99 -20.35 12.19
N ASP A 6 -17.25 -20.13 12.56
CA ASP A 6 -18.38 -20.95 12.13
C ASP A 6 -18.59 -20.89 10.60
N LEU A 7 -18.36 -19.73 9.97
CA LEU A 7 -18.40 -19.58 8.52
C LEU A 7 -17.28 -20.35 7.81
N VAL A 8 -16.09 -20.41 8.42
CA VAL A 8 -14.98 -21.22 7.89
C VAL A 8 -15.27 -22.70 8.09
N ARG A 9 -15.68 -23.13 9.30
CA ARG A 9 -15.99 -24.53 9.62
C ARG A 9 -17.15 -25.09 8.78
N SER A 10 -18.15 -24.26 8.49
CA SER A 10 -19.26 -24.63 7.60
C SER A 10 -18.86 -24.70 6.12
N GLY A 11 -17.61 -24.37 5.77
CA GLY A 11 -17.09 -24.46 4.41
C GLY A 11 -17.53 -23.34 3.48
N LYS A 12 -18.26 -22.33 3.98
CA LYS A 12 -18.73 -21.15 3.22
C LYS A 12 -17.61 -20.14 2.97
N VAL A 13 -16.62 -20.10 3.85
CA VAL A 13 -15.44 -19.24 3.76
C VAL A 13 -14.19 -20.11 3.83
N ARG A 14 -13.18 -19.81 3.01
CA ARG A 14 -11.88 -20.52 3.03
C ARG A 14 -10.86 -19.83 3.93
N TYR A 15 -10.75 -18.51 3.80
CA TYR A 15 -9.84 -17.68 4.58
C TYR A 15 -10.54 -16.40 5.00
N ILE A 16 -10.18 -15.92 6.18
CA ILE A 16 -10.68 -14.65 6.72
C ILE A 16 -9.55 -13.63 6.78
N GLY A 17 -9.91 -12.37 6.63
CA GLY A 17 -9.01 -11.24 6.76
C GLY A 17 -9.74 -10.05 7.37
N CYS A 18 -9.04 -8.94 7.49
CA CYS A 18 -9.61 -7.68 7.97
C CYS A 18 -9.30 -6.53 7.02
N SER A 19 -9.96 -5.40 7.24
CA SER A 19 -9.67 -4.14 6.55
C SER A 19 -9.82 -3.01 7.55
N ASN A 20 -8.94 -2.01 7.50
CA ASN A 20 -9.01 -0.78 8.30
C ASN A 20 -9.05 -1.02 9.83
N LEU A 21 -8.35 -2.05 10.32
CA LEU A 21 -8.09 -2.24 11.74
C LEU A 21 -6.74 -1.64 12.12
N GLN A 22 -6.63 -1.15 13.35
CA GLN A 22 -5.35 -0.75 13.96
C GLN A 22 -4.54 -1.98 14.36
N GLY A 23 -3.22 -1.87 14.48
CA GLY A 23 -2.35 -3.01 14.78
C GLY A 23 -2.70 -3.68 16.10
N TRP A 24 -3.00 -2.90 17.15
CA TRP A 24 -3.44 -3.46 18.43
C TRP A 24 -4.76 -4.26 18.34
N GLN A 25 -5.67 -3.87 17.44
CA GLN A 25 -6.92 -4.61 17.23
C GLN A 25 -6.66 -5.93 16.50
N MET A 26 -5.75 -5.92 15.52
CA MET A 26 -5.29 -7.12 14.83
C MET A 26 -4.63 -8.10 15.82
N MET A 27 -3.76 -7.59 16.70
CA MET A 27 -3.12 -8.39 17.74
C MET A 27 -4.11 -8.90 18.78
N LYS A 28 -5.12 -8.12 19.17
CA LYS A 28 -6.21 -8.58 20.04
C LYS A 28 -6.98 -9.74 19.40
N VAL A 29 -7.29 -9.66 18.11
CA VAL A 29 -7.96 -10.74 17.38
C VAL A 29 -7.07 -11.98 17.27
N SER A 30 -5.78 -11.81 16.97
CA SER A 30 -4.81 -12.92 16.93
C SER A 30 -4.74 -13.64 18.29
N GLY A 31 -4.64 -12.88 19.39
CA GLY A 31 -4.64 -13.41 20.74
C GLY A 31 -5.90 -14.20 21.09
N ILE A 32 -7.09 -13.66 20.79
CA ILE A 32 -8.38 -14.36 21.00
C ILE A 32 -8.43 -15.65 20.18
N SER A 33 -7.97 -15.61 18.92
CA SER A 33 -8.00 -16.78 18.03
C SER A 33 -7.09 -17.88 18.56
N ARG A 34 -5.89 -17.53 19.02
CA ARG A 34 -4.94 -18.46 19.66
C ARG A 34 -5.49 -19.04 20.95
N GLN A 35 -6.03 -18.20 21.84
CA GLN A 35 -6.56 -18.62 23.12
C GLN A 35 -7.74 -19.59 22.98
N LEU A 36 -8.59 -19.39 21.98
CA LEU A 36 -9.82 -20.16 21.78
C LEU A 36 -9.71 -21.25 20.70
N GLY A 37 -8.54 -21.41 20.06
CA GLY A 37 -8.35 -22.38 18.97
C GLY A 37 -9.22 -22.10 17.74
N LEU A 38 -9.42 -20.82 17.39
CA LEU A 38 -10.21 -20.37 16.25
C LEU A 38 -9.33 -20.03 15.05
N HIS A 39 -9.91 -19.98 13.86
CA HIS A 39 -9.24 -19.47 12.67
C HIS A 39 -8.80 -18.00 12.87
N ALA A 40 -7.55 -17.71 12.52
CA ALA A 40 -6.96 -16.37 12.56
C ALA A 40 -7.07 -15.67 11.20
N PHE A 41 -6.92 -14.34 11.19
CA PHE A 41 -6.82 -13.58 9.96
C PHE A 41 -5.56 -13.93 9.18
N GLN A 42 -5.70 -14.13 7.87
CA GLN A 42 -4.61 -14.42 6.94
C GLN A 42 -4.14 -13.20 6.18
N THR A 43 -5.03 -12.22 6.00
CA THR A 43 -4.74 -11.00 5.25
C THR A 43 -5.29 -9.76 5.93
N ALA A 44 -4.63 -8.62 5.72
CA ALA A 44 -5.24 -7.31 5.91
C ALA A 44 -5.36 -6.60 4.55
N GLN A 45 -6.47 -5.89 4.36
CA GLN A 45 -6.67 -5.00 3.23
C GLN A 45 -6.54 -3.55 3.72
N SER A 46 -5.50 -2.85 3.28
CA SER A 46 -5.17 -1.49 3.77
C SER A 46 -4.71 -0.57 2.65
N TYR A 47 -4.88 0.74 2.86
CA TYR A 47 -4.37 1.76 1.94
C TYR A 47 -2.85 1.78 2.02
N TYR A 48 -2.22 1.70 0.86
CA TYR A 48 -0.79 1.87 0.75
C TYR A 48 -0.44 2.41 -0.64
N SER A 49 0.35 3.47 -0.69
CA SER A 49 0.92 4.01 -1.92
C SER A 49 2.16 4.82 -1.57
N LEU A 50 2.94 5.21 -2.58
CA LEU A 50 4.04 6.15 -2.37
C LEU A 50 3.56 7.50 -1.76
N ALA A 51 2.30 7.89 -1.98
CA ALA A 51 1.73 9.11 -1.41
C ALA A 51 1.07 8.90 -0.04
N GLY A 52 1.01 7.65 0.47
CA GLY A 52 0.35 7.30 1.72
C GLY A 52 0.97 6.03 2.30
N ARG A 53 1.95 6.23 3.16
CA ARG A 53 2.81 5.19 3.73
C ARG A 53 2.51 4.86 5.19
N ASP A 54 1.43 5.42 5.75
CA ASP A 54 1.12 5.41 7.19
C ASP A 54 1.11 4.01 7.82
N ILE A 55 0.72 2.99 7.05
CA ILE A 55 0.66 1.60 7.50
C ILE A 55 2.04 1.01 7.85
N GLU A 56 3.14 1.62 7.39
CA GLU A 56 4.51 1.23 7.74
C GLU A 56 4.79 1.37 9.24
N ARG A 57 4.07 2.24 9.94
CA ARG A 57 4.32 2.54 11.35
C ARG A 57 3.94 1.40 12.30
N ASP A 58 2.82 0.73 12.02
CA ASP A 58 2.19 -0.21 12.96
C ASP A 58 1.64 -1.46 12.27
N ILE A 59 0.99 -1.29 11.12
CA ILE A 59 0.32 -2.41 10.43
C ILE A 59 1.34 -3.34 9.76
N ILE A 60 2.29 -2.83 8.99
CA ILE A 60 3.31 -3.66 8.32
C ILE A 60 4.12 -4.49 9.33
N PRO A 61 4.61 -3.93 10.45
CA PRO A 61 5.23 -4.72 11.52
C PRO A 61 4.34 -5.86 12.03
N VAL A 62 3.06 -5.60 12.28
CA VAL A 62 2.10 -6.64 12.71
C VAL A 62 1.93 -7.72 11.63
N LEU A 63 1.84 -7.34 10.36
CA LEU A 63 1.70 -8.29 9.25
C LEU A 63 2.91 -9.22 9.14
N GLN A 64 4.12 -8.67 9.28
CA GLN A 64 5.36 -9.46 9.25
C GLN A 64 5.45 -10.42 10.45
N ASP A 65 5.21 -9.90 11.66
CA ASP A 65 5.26 -10.68 12.90
C ASP A 65 4.22 -11.81 12.93
N GLN A 66 2.98 -11.51 12.52
CA GLN A 66 1.88 -12.48 12.48
C GLN A 66 1.80 -13.29 11.18
N LYS A 67 2.75 -13.12 10.26
CA LYS A 67 2.82 -13.80 8.95
C LYS A 67 1.54 -13.66 8.12
N MET A 68 0.96 -12.46 8.11
CA MET A 68 -0.23 -12.10 7.37
C MET A 68 0.14 -11.39 6.05
N GLY A 69 -0.66 -11.61 5.00
CA GLY A 69 -0.48 -10.92 3.72
C GLY A 69 -1.16 -9.56 3.65
N LEU A 70 -0.56 -8.59 2.95
CA LEU A 70 -1.20 -7.31 2.65
C LEU A 70 -1.86 -7.33 1.26
N LEU A 71 -3.13 -6.94 1.23
CA LEU A 71 -3.90 -6.64 0.02
C LEU A 71 -4.05 -5.12 -0.09
N VAL A 72 -3.27 -4.49 -0.97
CA VAL A 72 -3.25 -3.03 -1.08
C VAL A 72 -4.48 -2.50 -1.82
N TRP A 73 -5.17 -1.52 -1.26
CA TRP A 73 -6.20 -0.73 -1.96
C TRP A 73 -5.74 0.70 -2.24
N SER A 74 -6.33 1.32 -3.27
CA SER A 74 -5.93 2.64 -3.80
C SER A 74 -4.42 2.83 -4.04
N PRO A 75 -3.75 1.90 -4.76
CA PRO A 75 -2.30 1.93 -4.92
C PRO A 75 -1.77 3.15 -5.68
N LEU A 76 -2.63 3.81 -6.47
CA LEU A 76 -2.31 5.05 -7.19
C LEU A 76 -2.91 6.30 -6.52
N ALA A 77 -3.24 6.23 -5.21
CA ALA A 77 -3.83 7.32 -4.43
C ALA A 77 -5.04 7.99 -5.11
N GLY A 78 -6.05 7.19 -5.46
CA GLY A 78 -7.24 7.70 -6.15
C GLY A 78 -6.99 8.14 -7.61
N GLY A 79 -5.85 7.72 -8.19
CA GLY A 79 -5.42 8.08 -9.55
C GLY A 79 -4.45 9.27 -9.59
N PHE A 80 -4.14 9.89 -8.45
CA PHE A 80 -3.17 10.98 -8.37
C PHE A 80 -1.80 10.56 -8.93
N LEU A 81 -1.34 9.35 -8.59
CA LEU A 81 -0.07 8.77 -9.08
C LEU A 81 -0.19 8.08 -10.44
N SER A 82 -1.17 8.44 -11.26
CA SER A 82 -1.30 7.88 -12.62
C SER A 82 -0.35 8.50 -13.65
N GLY A 83 0.30 9.62 -13.29
CA GLY A 83 1.06 10.47 -14.22
C GLY A 83 0.21 11.51 -14.95
N LYS A 84 -1.13 11.47 -14.78
CA LYS A 84 -2.03 12.49 -15.34
C LYS A 84 -1.90 13.84 -14.63
N TYR A 85 -1.78 13.81 -13.31
CA TYR A 85 -1.72 15.01 -12.48
C TYR A 85 -0.28 15.47 -12.36
N THR A 86 -0.02 16.75 -12.58
CA THR A 86 1.29 17.42 -12.42
C THR A 86 1.07 18.83 -11.89
N ARG A 87 2.14 19.56 -11.55
CA ARG A 87 2.05 20.98 -11.15
C ARG A 87 1.32 21.81 -12.22
N ASP A 88 1.62 21.54 -13.49
CA ASP A 88 1.07 22.25 -14.64
C ASP A 88 -0.29 21.70 -15.09
N ASN A 89 -0.66 20.49 -14.67
CA ASN A 89 -1.92 19.85 -15.03
C ASN A 89 -2.60 19.25 -13.80
N GLN A 90 -3.43 20.04 -13.14
CA GLN A 90 -4.17 19.62 -11.93
C GLN A 90 -5.46 18.84 -12.26
N GLY A 91 -5.67 18.49 -13.53
CA GLY A 91 -6.88 17.85 -14.02
C GLY A 91 -8.05 18.82 -14.21
N GLY A 92 -9.08 18.37 -14.92
CA GLY A 92 -10.29 19.16 -15.19
C GLY A 92 -11.35 18.99 -14.10
N ALA A 93 -12.42 19.79 -14.16
CA ALA A 93 -13.55 19.68 -13.23
C ALA A 93 -14.24 18.31 -13.25
N ASP A 94 -14.19 17.60 -14.39
CA ASP A 94 -14.81 16.28 -14.54
C ASP A 94 -13.98 15.12 -14.00
N ASP A 95 -12.75 15.39 -13.58
CA ASP A 95 -11.88 14.35 -13.07
C ASP A 95 -12.35 13.80 -11.73
N ARG A 96 -12.35 12.47 -11.62
CA ARG A 96 -12.79 11.76 -10.41
C ARG A 96 -12.11 12.29 -9.15
N ARG A 97 -10.81 12.58 -9.23
CA ARG A 97 -10.01 13.11 -8.12
C ARG A 97 -10.46 14.50 -7.68
N ASN A 98 -10.87 15.35 -8.63
CA ASN A 98 -11.36 16.69 -8.35
C ASN A 98 -12.81 16.68 -7.81
N LYS A 99 -13.60 15.65 -8.18
CA LYS A 99 -14.94 15.41 -7.62
C LYS A 99 -14.89 14.72 -6.24
N PHE A 100 -13.86 13.91 -5.98
CA PHE A 100 -13.71 13.14 -4.75
C PHE A 100 -12.22 12.96 -4.40
N ASP A 101 -11.75 13.79 -3.47
CA ASP A 101 -10.34 13.86 -3.04
C ASP A 101 -10.01 12.79 -1.99
N PHE A 102 -10.09 11.51 -2.39
CA PHE A 102 -9.78 10.37 -1.54
C PHE A 102 -8.91 9.32 -2.24
N PRO A 103 -7.89 8.73 -1.57
CA PRO A 103 -7.38 9.06 -0.22
C PRO A 103 -6.77 10.47 -0.13
N PRO A 104 -6.65 11.08 1.05
CA PRO A 104 -5.99 12.39 1.18
C PRO A 104 -4.53 12.29 0.72
N VAL A 105 -4.05 13.31 0.02
CA VAL A 105 -2.67 13.43 -0.46
C VAL A 105 -2.19 14.85 -0.17
N ASP A 106 -1.01 14.99 0.44
CA ASP A 106 -0.28 16.25 0.47
C ASP A 106 0.15 16.58 -0.97
N ARG A 107 -0.49 17.58 -1.59
CA ARG A 107 -0.31 17.87 -3.02
C ARG A 107 1.11 18.28 -3.36
N GLU A 108 1.76 19.08 -2.53
CA GLU A 108 3.12 19.55 -2.83
C GLU A 108 4.12 18.40 -2.78
N LYS A 109 4.06 17.55 -1.74
CA LYS A 109 4.85 16.31 -1.69
C LYS A 109 4.50 15.36 -2.83
N GLY A 110 3.21 15.28 -3.13
CA GLY A 110 2.68 14.48 -4.23
C GLY A 110 3.25 14.87 -5.58
N TYR A 111 3.38 16.17 -5.87
CA TYR A 111 4.00 16.65 -7.10
C TYR A 111 5.49 16.35 -7.17
N VAL A 112 6.24 16.58 -6.08
CA VAL A 112 7.66 16.19 -6.03
C VAL A 112 7.84 14.69 -6.30
N LEU A 113 6.98 13.86 -5.73
CA LEU A 113 6.96 12.43 -5.98
C LEU A 113 6.64 12.08 -7.44
N ILE A 114 5.69 12.78 -8.07
CA ILE A 114 5.36 12.61 -9.49
C ILE A 114 6.56 12.96 -10.37
N ASP A 115 7.28 14.03 -10.06
CA ASP A 115 8.46 14.46 -10.82
C ASP A 115 9.52 13.34 -10.83
N VAL A 116 9.84 12.76 -9.66
CA VAL A 116 10.76 11.61 -9.55
C VAL A 116 10.23 10.37 -10.29
N LEU A 117 8.94 10.06 -10.16
CA LEU A 117 8.33 8.94 -10.87
C LEU A 117 8.40 9.11 -12.39
N GLN A 118 8.22 10.33 -12.90
CA GLN A 118 8.31 10.63 -14.34
C GLN A 118 9.73 10.44 -14.86
N GLU A 119 10.74 10.85 -14.11
CA GLU A 119 12.15 10.63 -14.47
C GLU A 119 12.48 9.14 -14.59
N ILE A 120 12.09 8.34 -13.59
CA ILE A 120 12.29 6.88 -13.60
C ILE A 120 11.50 6.23 -14.73
N ALA A 121 10.23 6.60 -14.89
CA ALA A 121 9.35 6.06 -15.93
C ALA A 121 9.89 6.36 -17.33
N LYS A 122 10.41 7.57 -17.57
CA LYS A 122 11.04 7.95 -18.83
C LYS A 122 12.30 7.14 -19.11
N ALA A 123 13.18 6.98 -18.11
CA ALA A 123 14.41 6.18 -18.26
C ALA A 123 14.12 4.71 -18.57
N ARG A 124 13.00 4.18 -18.07
CA ARG A 124 12.54 2.80 -18.30
C ARG A 124 11.54 2.64 -19.45
N GLU A 125 11.30 3.71 -20.22
CA GLU A 125 10.33 3.72 -21.33
C GLU A 125 8.95 3.14 -20.94
N THR A 126 8.47 3.50 -19.76
CA THR A 126 7.26 2.95 -19.16
C THR A 126 6.39 4.05 -18.55
N SER A 127 5.25 3.70 -17.97
CA SER A 127 4.33 4.68 -17.36
C SER A 127 4.66 4.96 -15.90
N VAL A 128 4.30 6.17 -15.44
CA VAL A 128 4.35 6.55 -14.01
C VAL A 128 3.56 5.58 -13.14
N ALA A 129 2.37 5.18 -13.60
CA ALA A 129 1.52 4.23 -12.90
C ALA A 129 2.23 2.87 -12.71
N ARG A 130 2.93 2.37 -13.73
CA ARG A 130 3.70 1.12 -13.63
C ARG A 130 4.81 1.19 -12.60
N ILE A 131 5.59 2.28 -12.55
CA ILE A 131 6.65 2.44 -11.55
C ILE A 131 6.06 2.49 -10.14
N ALA A 132 4.97 3.24 -9.92
CA ALA A 132 4.32 3.32 -8.62
C ALA A 132 3.76 1.96 -8.14
N LEU A 133 3.19 1.17 -9.06
CA LEU A 133 2.72 -0.19 -8.77
C LEU A 133 3.87 -1.17 -8.53
N ALA A 134 4.95 -1.07 -9.31
CA ALA A 134 6.15 -1.91 -9.14
C ALA A 134 6.82 -1.66 -7.78
N TRP A 135 6.85 -0.40 -7.31
CA TRP A 135 7.33 -0.07 -5.98
C TRP A 135 6.53 -0.77 -4.87
N LEU A 136 5.20 -0.83 -4.99
CA LEU A 136 4.35 -1.56 -4.04
C LEU A 136 4.62 -3.07 -4.07
N LEU A 137 4.78 -3.65 -5.26
CA LEU A 137 5.09 -5.07 -5.42
C LEU A 137 6.47 -5.46 -4.84
N ASN A 138 7.38 -4.48 -4.70
CA ASN A 138 8.68 -4.67 -4.05
C ASN A 138 8.61 -4.68 -2.51
N GLN A 139 7.48 -4.30 -1.92
CA GLN A 139 7.37 -4.16 -0.46
C GLN A 139 7.19 -5.55 0.21
N PRO A 140 7.98 -5.91 1.23
CA PRO A 140 7.99 -7.27 1.78
C PRO A 140 6.65 -7.79 2.30
N ALA A 141 5.78 -6.92 2.84
CA ALA A 141 4.47 -7.31 3.35
C ALA A 141 3.39 -7.44 2.25
N VAL A 142 3.63 -6.90 1.05
CA VAL A 142 2.64 -6.84 -0.03
C VAL A 142 2.54 -8.19 -0.72
N THR A 143 1.38 -8.83 -0.57
CA THR A 143 1.05 -10.09 -1.27
C THR A 143 0.27 -9.83 -2.55
N SER A 144 -0.53 -8.75 -2.59
CA SER A 144 -1.28 -8.36 -3.78
C SER A 144 -1.59 -6.87 -3.80
N VAL A 145 -1.71 -6.32 -5.01
CA VAL A 145 -2.09 -4.93 -5.26
C VAL A 145 -3.38 -4.90 -6.06
N ILE A 146 -4.43 -4.29 -5.50
CA ILE A 146 -5.75 -4.21 -6.13
C ILE A 146 -5.78 -3.00 -7.07
N VAL A 147 -5.70 -3.27 -8.36
CA VAL A 147 -5.73 -2.22 -9.40
C VAL A 147 -7.15 -1.99 -9.90
N GLY A 148 -7.52 -0.71 -10.03
CA GLY A 148 -8.74 -0.29 -10.71
C GLY A 148 -8.41 0.30 -12.08
N ALA A 149 -9.16 -0.08 -13.11
CA ALA A 149 -9.02 0.45 -14.47
C ALA A 149 -10.41 0.65 -15.09
N LYS A 150 -10.62 1.79 -15.79
CA LYS A 150 -11.87 2.04 -16.52
C LYS A 150 -11.81 1.57 -17.97
N ARG A 151 -10.59 1.38 -18.49
CA ARG A 151 -10.35 0.99 -19.88
C ARG A 151 -9.35 -0.16 -19.97
N PRO A 152 -9.46 -1.02 -21.00
CA PRO A 152 -8.53 -2.14 -21.18
C PRO A 152 -7.06 -1.74 -21.32
N ASP A 153 -6.75 -0.59 -21.93
CA ASP A 153 -5.38 -0.06 -22.03
C ASP A 153 -4.78 0.23 -20.66
N GLN A 154 -5.54 0.86 -19.75
CA GLN A 154 -5.10 1.12 -18.38
C GLN A 154 -4.85 -0.17 -17.61
N LEU A 155 -5.71 -1.18 -17.80
CA LEU A 155 -5.53 -2.47 -17.15
C LEU A 155 -4.25 -3.16 -17.64
N ARG A 156 -4.04 -3.23 -18.97
CA ARG A 156 -2.81 -3.79 -19.55
C ARG A 156 -1.57 -3.04 -19.07
N ASP A 157 -1.66 -1.72 -18.98
CA ASP A 157 -0.57 -0.90 -18.45
C ASP A 157 -0.26 -1.27 -17.00
N ASN A 158 -1.26 -1.24 -16.11
CA ASN A 158 -1.10 -1.61 -14.71
C ASN A 158 -0.52 -3.02 -14.51
N LEU A 159 -0.97 -4.01 -15.29
CA LEU A 159 -0.48 -5.38 -15.21
C LEU A 159 1.01 -5.52 -15.56
N GLY A 160 1.51 -4.64 -16.43
CA GLY A 160 2.93 -4.58 -16.80
C GLY A 160 3.87 -4.25 -15.63
N ALA A 161 3.35 -3.71 -14.52
CA ALA A 161 4.15 -3.45 -13.31
C ALA A 161 4.76 -4.72 -12.71
N SER A 162 4.12 -5.89 -12.89
CA SER A 162 4.60 -7.17 -12.37
C SER A 162 5.92 -7.65 -12.98
N GLY A 163 6.30 -7.13 -14.16
CA GLY A 163 7.57 -7.43 -14.81
C GLY A 163 8.70 -6.46 -14.47
N ILE A 164 8.46 -5.46 -13.62
CA ILE A 164 9.44 -4.42 -13.29
C ILE A 164 10.08 -4.73 -11.94
N VAL A 165 11.40 -4.92 -11.95
CA VAL A 165 12.23 -4.92 -10.74
C VAL A 165 12.95 -3.58 -10.66
N LEU A 166 12.64 -2.79 -9.64
CA LEU A 166 13.31 -1.52 -9.35
C LEU A 166 14.67 -1.80 -8.71
N ASN A 167 15.69 -1.05 -9.13
CA ASN A 167 17.02 -1.16 -8.53
C ASN A 167 17.13 -0.33 -7.24
N GLU A 168 18.23 -0.49 -6.51
CA GLU A 168 18.46 0.21 -5.24
C GLU A 168 18.47 1.73 -5.38
N GLU A 169 18.99 2.26 -6.48
CA GLU A 169 19.03 3.70 -6.75
C GLU A 169 17.62 4.27 -6.91
N GLU A 170 16.77 3.62 -7.70
CA GLU A 170 15.39 4.02 -7.94
C GLU A 170 14.55 3.93 -6.66
N LEU A 171 14.72 2.85 -5.90
CA LEU A 171 14.08 2.70 -4.59
C LEU A 171 14.51 3.81 -3.63
N SER A 172 15.82 4.13 -3.59
CA SER A 172 16.35 5.21 -2.75
C SER A 172 15.78 6.57 -3.14
N ARG A 173 15.72 6.88 -4.44
CA ARG A 173 15.14 8.14 -4.95
C ARG A 173 13.67 8.29 -4.57
N LEU A 174 12.89 7.21 -4.68
CA LEU A 174 11.49 7.21 -4.27
C LEU A 174 11.34 7.35 -2.75
N ASP A 175 12.19 6.70 -1.96
CA ASP A 175 12.17 6.82 -0.50
C ASP A 175 12.52 8.23 -0.02
N GLN A 176 13.50 8.90 -0.64
CA GLN A 176 13.91 10.26 -0.25
C GLN A 176 12.75 11.26 -0.27
N VAL A 177 11.80 11.10 -1.20
CA VAL A 177 10.67 12.03 -1.37
C VAL A 177 9.36 11.55 -0.74
N SER A 178 9.28 10.29 -0.32
CA SER A 178 8.03 9.70 0.20
C SER A 178 8.10 9.20 1.64
N ARG A 179 9.29 8.89 2.16
CA ARG A 179 9.45 8.21 3.45
C ARG A 179 8.86 9.02 4.59
N LEU A 180 8.19 8.32 5.50
CA LEU A 180 7.65 8.90 6.72
C LEU A 180 8.79 9.39 7.62
N GLN A 181 8.57 10.55 8.23
CA GLN A 181 9.43 10.99 9.32
C GLN A 181 9.23 10.06 10.52
N PRO A 182 10.32 9.62 11.18
CA PRO A 182 10.24 8.90 12.44
C PRO A 182 9.42 9.70 13.46
N GLU A 183 8.57 9.01 14.21
CA GLU A 183 7.79 9.59 15.31
C GLU A 183 7.93 8.72 16.55
N TYR A 184 7.56 9.22 17.73
CA TYR A 184 7.56 8.40 18.94
C TYR A 184 6.69 7.14 18.75
N PRO A 185 7.17 5.93 19.12
CA PRO A 185 8.39 5.68 19.89
C PRO A 185 9.66 5.45 19.05
N LEU A 186 9.56 5.42 17.72
CA LEU A 186 10.63 5.07 16.77
C LEU A 186 11.61 6.20 16.43
N TRP A 187 11.35 7.44 16.84
CA TRP A 187 12.24 8.58 16.61
C TRP A 187 13.62 8.50 17.30
N ASN A 188 13.77 7.59 18.27
CA ASN A 188 15.04 7.27 18.88
C ASN A 188 15.49 5.87 18.39
N PRO A 189 16.36 5.78 17.38
CA PRO A 189 16.75 4.52 16.77
C PRO A 189 17.46 3.55 17.74
N ALA A 190 18.02 4.05 18.84
CA ALA A 190 18.65 3.22 19.88
C ALA A 190 17.66 2.33 20.65
N VAL A 191 16.34 2.58 20.56
CA VAL A 191 15.34 1.85 21.35
C VAL A 191 14.84 0.57 20.66
N TYR A 192 15.04 0.41 19.34
CA TYR A 192 14.36 -0.65 18.57
C TYR A 192 15.24 -1.41 17.56
N LEU A 193 16.51 -1.05 17.38
CA LEU A 193 17.41 -1.72 16.43
C LEU A 193 18.28 -2.82 17.06
N GLU A 194 18.23 -3.02 18.37
CA GLU A 194 19.04 -4.07 19.03
C GLU A 194 18.39 -5.48 19.01
N ASP A 195 17.09 -5.59 18.71
CA ASP A 195 16.31 -6.85 18.86
C ASP A 195 15.61 -7.35 17.56
N ARG A 196 16.06 -6.94 16.37
CA ARG A 196 15.52 -7.44 15.09
C ARG A 196 16.57 -8.02 14.15
#